data_AF-A0A7J3QDH6-F1
#
_entry.id   AF-A0A7J3QDH6-F1
#
_cell.length_a   1.000
_cell.length_b   1.000
_cell.length_c   1.000
_cell.angle_alpha   90.00
_cell.angle_beta   90.00
_cell.angle_gamma   90.00
#
_symmetry.space_group_name_H-M   'P 1'
#
loop_
_entity.id
_entity.type
_entity.pdbx_description
1 polymer ?
#
loop_
_entity_poly.entity_id
_entity_poly.type
_entity_poly.pdbx_seq_one_letter_code
_entity_poly.pdbx_strand_id
1 'polypeptide(L)'
;MAKSYEKIWQLILNGYSEEIIVFPIIGYHSAYINNIKFSDYVKDPRTMAETQYKTFLYYGSDFIAPVMDLTVEAEAMGATISWNSIPPSIDKHISIDKIDDIIHIKEDFLSLGRIPIFTESIKILREINKDDKILCGYITGPFTLAGNLFGHENILKYVLKNPQELSRIVNILCDFLVLYSKALIENGA
;
A
#
# COMPACT_ATOMS: atom_id res chain seq x y z
N MET A 1 -27.87 5.00 12.66
CA MET A 1 -26.84 5.24 11.62
C MET A 1 -26.32 3.88 11.23
N ALA A 2 -26.32 3.52 9.94
CA ALA A 2 -25.80 2.23 9.47
C ALA A 2 -24.30 2.14 9.77
N LYS A 3 -23.79 0.94 10.07
CA LYS A 3 -22.35 0.75 10.28
C LYS A 3 -21.60 1.01 8.97
N SER A 4 -20.37 1.53 9.01
CA SER A 4 -19.64 1.93 7.79
C SER A 4 -19.53 0.78 6.78
N TYR A 5 -19.36 -0.48 7.22
CA TYR A 5 -19.33 -1.64 6.31
C TYR A 5 -20.65 -1.89 5.56
N GLU A 6 -21.81 -1.55 6.12
CA GLU A 6 -23.11 -1.76 5.46
C GLU A 6 -23.26 -0.80 4.29
N LYS A 7 -22.79 0.45 4.47
CA LYS A 7 -22.81 1.48 3.44
C LYS A 7 -21.98 1.09 2.22
N ILE A 8 -20.76 0.57 2.44
CA ILE A 8 -19.90 0.19 1.32
C ILE A 8 -20.46 -1.01 0.54
N TRP A 9 -21.07 -1.99 1.21
CA TRP A 9 -21.68 -3.12 0.50
C TRP A 9 -22.93 -2.72 -0.27
N GLN A 10 -23.74 -1.78 0.24
CA GLN A 10 -24.84 -1.18 -0.52
C GLN A 10 -24.30 -0.52 -1.79
N LEU A 11 -23.25 0.29 -1.68
CA LEU A 11 -22.64 0.95 -2.83
C LEU A 11 -22.07 -0.05 -3.85
N ILE A 12 -21.32 -1.06 -3.40
CA ILE A 12 -20.67 -2.04 -4.28
C ILE A 12 -21.70 -2.93 -4.99
N LEU A 13 -22.70 -3.44 -4.25
CA LEU A 13 -23.64 -4.42 -4.79
C LEU A 13 -24.79 -3.77 -5.57
N ASN A 14 -25.26 -2.60 -5.11
CA ASN A 14 -26.46 -1.96 -5.65
C ASN A 14 -26.15 -0.70 -6.48
N GLY A 15 -24.87 -0.27 -6.53
CA GLY A 15 -24.46 0.95 -7.21
C GLY A 15 -24.93 2.24 -6.52
N TYR A 16 -25.45 2.15 -5.29
CA TYR A 16 -26.04 3.27 -4.57
C TYR A 16 -25.88 3.13 -3.06
N SER A 17 -25.69 4.27 -2.38
CA SER A 17 -25.75 4.41 -0.91
C SER A 17 -26.52 5.69 -0.59
N GLU A 18 -27.39 5.63 0.42
CA GLU A 18 -28.16 6.81 0.89
C GLU A 18 -27.27 7.87 1.54
N GLU A 19 -26.13 7.45 2.08
CA GLU A 19 -25.14 8.32 2.72
C GLU A 19 -23.86 8.41 1.87
N ILE A 20 -23.21 9.57 1.89
CA ILE A 20 -21.90 9.77 1.25
C ILE A 20 -20.85 9.04 2.09
N ILE A 21 -20.09 8.17 1.44
CA ILE A 21 -18.95 7.48 2.05
C ILE A 21 -17.69 8.29 1.76
N VAL A 22 -16.87 8.56 2.79
CA VAL A 22 -15.67 9.40 2.65
C VAL A 22 -14.41 8.61 3.03
N PHE A 23 -13.45 8.55 2.10
CA PHE A 23 -12.12 8.00 2.31
C PHE A 23 -11.03 8.98 1.82
N PRO A 24 -10.47 9.81 2.70
CA PRO A 24 -9.41 10.73 2.32
C PRO A 24 -8.05 10.02 2.26
N ILE A 25 -7.27 10.23 1.20
CA ILE A 25 -5.89 9.72 1.12
C ILE A 25 -4.95 10.72 1.83
N ILE A 26 -4.82 10.57 3.15
CA ILE A 26 -4.16 11.54 4.05
C ILE A 26 -3.02 10.96 4.87
N GLY A 27 -2.36 9.91 4.38
CA GLY A 27 -1.32 9.21 5.14
C GLY A 27 -0.17 10.12 5.60
N TYR A 28 0.51 10.80 4.68
CA TYR A 28 1.61 11.71 5.05
C TYR A 28 1.15 12.93 5.84
N HIS A 29 -0.06 13.41 5.56
CA HIS A 29 -0.71 14.49 6.32
C HIS A 29 -0.95 14.09 7.78
N SER A 30 -1.25 12.82 8.05
CA SER A 30 -1.46 12.29 9.39
C SER A 30 -0.25 12.48 10.30
N ALA A 31 0.97 12.30 9.78
CA ALA A 31 2.19 12.57 10.53
C ALA A 31 2.34 14.07 10.85
N TYR A 32 2.08 14.94 9.87
CA TYR A 32 2.19 16.40 10.02
C TYR A 32 1.26 16.94 11.11
N ILE A 33 -0.04 16.61 11.07
CA ILE A 33 -0.99 17.18 12.03
C ILE A 33 -0.83 16.64 13.45
N ASN A 34 -0.17 15.48 13.60
CA ASN A 34 0.10 14.89 14.91
C ASN A 34 1.49 15.25 15.45
N ASN A 35 2.25 16.09 14.75
CA ASN A 35 3.64 16.44 15.08
C ASN A 35 4.54 15.19 15.24
N ILE A 36 4.29 14.15 14.43
CA ILE A 36 5.10 12.94 14.41
C ILE A 36 6.20 13.07 13.38
N LYS A 37 7.42 12.72 13.77
CA LYS A 37 8.54 12.67 12.85
C LYS A 37 8.30 11.58 11.80
N PHE A 38 8.40 11.97 10.52
CA PHE A 38 8.12 11.06 9.41
C PHE A 38 8.91 9.75 9.45
N SER A 39 10.18 9.78 9.90
CA SER A 39 11.01 8.58 10.01
C SER A 39 10.45 7.53 10.94
N ASP A 40 9.81 7.97 12.03
CA ASP A 40 9.29 7.07 13.07
C ASP A 40 7.94 6.52 12.60
N TYR A 41 7.16 7.39 11.95
CA TYR A 41 5.85 7.06 11.36
C TYR A 41 5.89 5.93 10.33
N VAL A 42 6.96 5.80 9.54
CA VAL A 42 7.07 4.78 8.47
C VAL A 42 7.95 3.58 8.84
N LYS A 43 8.53 3.57 10.05
CA LYS A 43 9.40 2.50 10.55
C LYS A 43 8.84 1.75 11.75
N ASP A 44 7.90 2.35 12.48
CA ASP A 44 7.25 1.73 13.63
C ASP A 44 5.76 1.47 13.34
N PRO A 45 5.30 0.20 13.34
CA PRO A 45 3.94 -0.16 12.97
C PRO A 45 2.89 0.43 13.93
N ARG A 46 3.22 0.55 15.22
CA ARG A 46 2.34 1.12 16.24
C ARG A 46 2.15 2.62 16.05
N THR A 47 3.24 3.35 15.88
CA THR A 47 3.23 4.79 15.58
C THR A 47 2.43 5.06 14.30
N MET A 48 2.60 4.22 13.26
CA MET A 48 1.80 4.32 12.04
C MET A 48 0.31 4.16 12.31
N ALA A 49 -0.07 3.06 12.95
CA ALA A 49 -1.46 2.69 13.21
C ALA A 49 -2.18 3.73 14.10
N GLU A 50 -1.58 4.09 15.23
CA GLU A 50 -2.17 5.03 16.19
C GLU A 50 -2.33 6.43 15.58
N THR A 51 -1.35 6.88 14.79
CA THR A 51 -1.39 8.18 14.10
C THR A 51 -2.45 8.21 12.99
N GLN A 52 -2.55 7.13 12.20
CA GLN A 52 -3.60 7.00 11.17
C GLN A 52 -4.98 6.98 11.80
N TYR A 53 -5.20 6.12 12.80
CA TYR A 53 -6.49 5.98 13.47
C TYR A 53 -6.96 7.31 14.06
N LYS A 54 -6.10 7.99 14.81
CA LYS A 54 -6.40 9.32 15.39
C LYS A 54 -6.78 10.34 14.31
N THR A 55 -6.08 10.34 13.18
CA THR A 55 -6.32 11.29 12.08
C THR A 55 -7.63 11.00 11.35
N PHE A 56 -7.90 9.74 11.01
CA PHE A 56 -9.15 9.35 10.36
C PHE A 56 -10.37 9.65 11.23
N LEU A 57 -10.28 9.44 12.55
CA LEU A 57 -11.34 9.83 13.48
C LEU A 57 -11.53 11.34 13.54
N TYR A 58 -10.44 12.12 13.59
CA TYR A 58 -10.51 13.57 13.59
C TYR A 58 -11.28 14.13 12.37
N TYR A 59 -11.10 13.52 11.20
CA TYR A 59 -11.79 13.91 9.98
C TYR A 59 -13.14 13.22 9.75
N GLY A 60 -13.58 12.34 10.67
CA GLY A 60 -14.85 11.64 10.53
C GLY A 60 -14.90 10.65 9.35
N SER A 61 -13.76 10.10 8.94
CA SER A 61 -13.66 9.13 7.83
C SER A 61 -14.48 7.87 8.10
N ASP A 62 -15.06 7.27 7.06
CA ASP A 62 -15.68 5.93 7.12
C ASP A 62 -14.63 4.81 7.10
N PHE A 63 -13.42 5.15 6.69
CA PHE A 63 -12.30 4.24 6.51
C PHE A 63 -11.14 4.56 7.43
N ILE A 64 -10.36 3.52 7.74
CA ILE A 64 -9.03 3.58 8.31
C ILE A 64 -8.09 2.74 7.46
N ALA A 65 -6.82 3.13 7.37
CA ALA A 65 -5.83 2.43 6.56
C ALA A 65 -4.41 2.76 7.05
N PRO A 66 -3.42 1.91 6.74
CA PRO A 66 -2.02 2.29 6.90
C PRO A 66 -1.66 3.42 5.92
N VAL A 67 -0.42 3.93 6.00
CA VAL A 67 0.04 4.93 5.03
C VAL A 67 0.00 4.35 3.61
N MET A 68 -0.36 5.16 2.62
CA MET A 68 -0.19 4.78 1.21
C MET A 68 1.24 5.13 0.78
N ASP A 69 2.07 4.12 0.59
CA ASP A 69 3.48 4.27 0.20
C ASP A 69 3.78 3.35 -1.00
N LEU A 70 4.09 3.97 -2.14
CA LEU A 70 4.29 3.27 -3.41
C LEU A 70 5.70 2.66 -3.54
N THR A 71 6.53 2.76 -2.51
CA THR A 71 7.90 2.24 -2.51
C THR A 71 8.06 0.92 -1.76
N VAL A 72 7.05 0.48 -1.00
CA VAL A 72 7.12 -0.70 -0.13
C VAL A 72 7.38 -1.98 -0.90
N GLU A 73 6.60 -2.24 -1.96
CA GLU A 73 6.73 -3.46 -2.74
C GLU A 73 8.02 -3.45 -3.55
N ALA A 74 8.43 -2.29 -4.06
CA ALA A 74 9.68 -2.15 -4.82
C ALA A 74 10.91 -2.35 -3.92
N GLU A 75 10.88 -1.84 -2.69
CA GLU A 75 11.94 -2.05 -1.69
C GLU A 75 12.08 -3.52 -1.32
N ALA A 76 10.96 -4.21 -1.11
CA ALA A 76 10.97 -5.66 -0.84
C ALA A 76 11.60 -6.47 -1.98
N MET A 77 11.60 -5.92 -3.21
CA MET A 77 12.19 -6.51 -4.40
C MET A 77 13.57 -5.94 -4.77
N GLY A 78 14.19 -5.17 -3.86
CA GLY A 78 15.59 -4.73 -3.98
C GLY A 78 15.82 -3.34 -4.57
N ALA A 79 14.77 -2.56 -4.83
CA ALA A 79 14.93 -1.13 -5.11
C ALA A 79 15.36 -0.38 -3.84
N THR A 80 16.13 0.70 -3.98
CA THR A 80 16.49 1.56 -2.83
C THR A 80 15.57 2.78 -2.75
N ILE A 81 15.31 3.26 -1.53
CA ILE A 81 14.41 4.39 -1.27
C ILE A 81 15.20 5.67 -1.01
N SER A 82 14.77 6.76 -1.64
CA SER A 82 15.14 8.13 -1.28
C SER A 82 14.16 8.68 -0.24
N TRP A 83 14.71 9.09 0.90
CA TRP A 83 13.97 9.66 2.03
C TRP A 83 14.09 11.20 2.10
N ASN A 84 14.56 11.83 1.02
CA ASN A 84 14.80 13.27 0.97
C ASN A 84 13.52 14.09 0.75
N SER A 85 12.40 13.42 0.43
CA SER A 85 11.09 14.02 0.24
C SER A 85 10.01 13.21 0.94
N ILE A 86 8.84 13.83 1.12
CA ILE A 86 7.61 13.17 1.58
C ILE A 86 6.56 13.46 0.50
N PRO A 87 5.97 12.44 -0.15
CA PRO A 87 6.23 11.00 -0.02
C PRO A 87 7.68 10.59 -0.40
N PRO A 88 8.15 9.41 0.08
CA PRO A 88 9.42 8.85 -0.36
C PRO A 88 9.35 8.43 -1.84
N SER A 89 10.51 8.33 -2.48
CA SER A 89 10.63 7.94 -3.89
C SER A 89 11.68 6.85 -4.08
N ILE A 90 11.70 6.23 -5.26
CA ILE A 90 12.76 5.28 -5.62
C ILE A 90 14.07 6.04 -5.92
N ASP A 91 15.15 5.66 -5.24
CA ASP A 91 16.52 6.15 -5.49
C ASP A 91 17.22 5.33 -6.57
N LYS A 92 17.19 3.99 -6.45
CA LYS A 92 17.77 3.08 -7.45
C LYS A 92 16.78 2.00 -7.85
N HIS A 93 16.56 1.94 -9.16
CA HIS A 93 15.88 0.87 -9.85
C HIS A 93 16.77 -0.38 -9.92
N ILE A 94 16.15 -1.56 -10.00
CA ILE A 94 16.83 -2.81 -10.34
C ILE A 94 16.87 -2.99 -11.86
N SER A 95 17.77 -3.86 -12.31
CA SER A 95 17.89 -4.18 -13.74
C SER A 95 16.75 -5.09 -14.19
N ILE A 96 16.21 -4.86 -15.39
CA ILE A 96 15.02 -5.56 -15.90
C ILE A 96 15.25 -7.05 -16.15
N ASP A 97 16.49 -7.46 -16.40
CA ASP A 97 16.93 -8.86 -16.50
C ASP A 97 16.78 -9.64 -15.18
N LYS A 98 16.58 -8.95 -14.05
CA LYS A 98 16.32 -9.57 -12.74
C LYS A 98 14.84 -9.86 -12.47
N ILE A 99 13.96 -9.71 -13.46
CA ILE A 99 12.53 -9.98 -13.29
C ILE A 99 12.27 -11.42 -12.81
N ASP A 100 13.05 -12.39 -13.29
CA ASP A 100 12.85 -13.79 -12.92
C ASP A 100 13.26 -14.07 -11.46
N ASP A 101 14.17 -13.26 -10.89
CA ASP A 101 14.56 -13.35 -9.47
C ASP A 101 13.36 -13.03 -8.54
N ILE A 102 12.41 -12.21 -9.00
CA ILE A 102 11.20 -11.84 -8.23
C ILE A 102 10.28 -13.05 -8.00
N ILE A 103 10.35 -14.06 -8.86
CA ILE A 103 9.55 -15.29 -8.70
C ILE A 103 9.96 -16.02 -7.41
N HIS A 104 11.23 -15.96 -7.04
CA HIS A 104 11.78 -16.63 -5.85
C HIS A 104 11.49 -15.87 -4.55
N ILE A 105 11.18 -14.57 -4.63
CA ILE A 105 10.84 -13.75 -3.46
C ILE A 105 9.53 -14.22 -2.78
N LYS A 106 8.67 -14.95 -3.50
CA LYS A 106 7.33 -15.38 -3.05
C LYS A 106 7.33 -16.23 -1.76
N GLU A 107 8.42 -16.90 -1.41
CA GLU A 107 8.46 -17.81 -0.26
C GLU A 107 8.65 -17.07 1.07
N ASP A 108 9.43 -15.98 1.10
CA ASP A 108 9.83 -15.28 2.34
C ASP A 108 9.46 -13.78 2.34
N PHE A 109 8.57 -13.36 1.43
CA PHE A 109 8.28 -11.93 1.19
C PHE A 109 7.80 -11.17 2.43
N LEU A 110 7.15 -11.85 3.38
CA LEU A 110 6.64 -11.24 4.62
C LEU A 110 7.75 -10.63 5.48
N SER A 111 9.00 -11.06 5.30
CA SER A 111 10.17 -10.57 6.04
C SER A 111 10.94 -9.45 5.33
N LEU A 112 10.56 -9.09 4.09
CA LEU A 112 11.36 -8.23 3.23
C LEU A 112 10.99 -6.76 3.36
N GLY A 113 12.03 -5.92 3.33
CA GLY A 113 11.88 -4.46 3.37
C GLY A 113 10.99 -4.02 4.52
N ARG A 114 9.98 -3.19 4.20
CA ARG A 114 8.99 -2.72 5.18
C ARG A 114 7.68 -3.50 5.19
N ILE A 115 7.55 -4.61 4.47
CA ILE A 115 6.32 -5.44 4.50
C ILE A 115 5.88 -5.84 5.93
N PRO A 116 6.79 -6.24 6.85
CA PRO A 116 6.42 -6.51 8.24
C PRO A 116 5.76 -5.32 8.95
N ILE A 117 6.24 -4.09 8.68
CA ILE A 117 5.71 -2.88 9.32
C ILE A 117 4.28 -2.61 8.86
N PHE A 118 4.02 -2.77 7.55
CA PHE A 118 2.69 -2.51 6.99
C PHE A 118 1.68 -3.58 7.43
N THR A 119 2.05 -4.86 7.39
CA THR A 119 1.18 -5.95 7.86
C THR A 119 0.88 -5.84 9.36
N GLU A 120 1.88 -5.58 10.20
CA GLU A 120 1.68 -5.39 11.64
C GLU A 120 0.85 -4.13 11.95
N SER A 121 1.02 -3.03 11.19
CA SER A 121 0.20 -1.83 11.38
C SER A 121 -1.29 -2.08 11.10
N ILE A 122 -1.63 -2.95 10.13
CA ILE A 122 -3.02 -3.34 9.86
C ILE A 122 -3.59 -4.14 11.03
N LYS A 123 -2.80 -5.08 11.57
CA LYS A 123 -3.20 -5.84 12.75
C LYS A 123 -3.49 -4.93 13.94
N ILE A 124 -2.60 -3.97 14.22
CA ILE A 124 -2.80 -2.98 15.29
C ILE A 124 -4.03 -2.11 15.00
N LEU A 125 -4.21 -1.64 13.76
CA LEU A 125 -5.40 -0.89 13.36
C LEU A 125 -6.68 -1.69 13.63
N ARG A 126 -6.70 -2.98 13.29
CA ARG A 126 -7.83 -3.88 13.53
C ARG A 126 -8.14 -4.01 15.02
N GLU A 127 -7.11 -4.13 15.87
CA GLU A 127 -7.24 -4.22 17.33
C GLU A 127 -7.80 -2.93 17.96
N ILE A 128 -7.38 -1.76 17.47
CA ILE A 128 -7.79 -0.46 18.03
C ILE A 128 -9.06 0.12 17.41
N ASN A 129 -9.56 -0.43 16.30
CA ASN A 129 -10.76 0.04 15.58
C ASN A 129 -12.05 -0.24 16.35
N LYS A 130 -12.35 0.60 17.35
CA LYS A 130 -13.54 0.47 18.22
C LYS A 130 -14.82 0.99 17.56
N ASP A 131 -14.70 1.76 16.49
CA ASP A 131 -15.82 2.46 15.84
C ASP A 131 -16.36 1.71 14.60
N ASP A 132 -15.99 0.44 14.43
CA ASP A 132 -16.38 -0.41 13.30
C ASP A 132 -16.15 0.26 11.92
N LYS A 133 -15.07 1.06 11.80
CA LYS A 133 -14.67 1.67 10.53
C LYS A 133 -14.22 0.60 9.53
N ILE A 134 -14.31 0.90 8.24
CA ILE A 134 -13.79 0.01 7.20
C ILE A 134 -12.27 0.10 7.25
N LEU A 135 -11.61 -0.99 7.62
CA LEU A 135 -10.15 -1.09 7.53
C LEU A 135 -9.79 -1.53 6.11
N CYS A 136 -8.87 -0.82 5.46
CA CYS A 136 -8.36 -1.15 4.14
C CYS A 136 -6.84 -1.31 4.15
N GLY A 137 -6.35 -2.19 3.28
CA GLY A 137 -4.94 -2.25 2.88
C GLY A 137 -4.69 -1.50 1.57
N TYR A 138 -3.46 -1.00 1.40
CA TYR A 138 -3.01 -0.41 0.15
C TYR A 138 -1.98 -1.31 -0.52
N ILE A 139 -2.11 -1.45 -1.83
CA ILE A 139 -1.09 -2.03 -2.69
C ILE A 139 -0.87 -1.16 -3.93
N THR A 140 0.35 -1.16 -4.43
CA THR A 140 0.70 -0.54 -5.71
C THR A 140 0.17 -1.40 -6.87
N GLY A 141 -0.37 -0.78 -7.93
CA GLY A 141 -0.75 -1.51 -9.13
C GLY A 141 0.47 -2.08 -9.88
N PRO A 142 0.36 -3.21 -10.59
CA PRO A 142 1.52 -3.91 -11.15
C PRO A 142 2.28 -3.11 -12.21
N PHE A 143 1.59 -2.25 -12.98
CA PHE A 143 2.25 -1.37 -13.96
C PHE A 143 3.06 -0.25 -13.29
N THR A 144 2.52 0.35 -12.22
CA THR A 144 3.25 1.32 -11.40
C THR A 144 4.44 0.66 -10.71
N LEU A 145 4.26 -0.56 -10.18
CA LEU A 145 5.33 -1.32 -9.56
C LEU A 145 6.46 -1.62 -10.57
N ALA A 146 6.13 -1.97 -11.81
CA ALA A 146 7.12 -2.14 -12.87
C ALA A 146 7.93 -0.85 -13.10
N GLY A 147 7.27 0.31 -13.10
CA GLY A 147 7.93 1.62 -13.22
C GLY A 147 8.86 1.92 -12.04
N ASN A 148 8.42 1.59 -10.83
CA ASN A 148 9.22 1.75 -9.61
C ASN A 148 10.44 0.80 -9.60
N LEU A 149 10.31 -0.42 -10.12
CA LEU A 149 11.41 -1.39 -10.17
C LEU A 149 12.42 -1.11 -11.26
N PHE A 150 11.95 -0.85 -12.48
CA PHE A 150 12.81 -0.89 -13.68
C PHE A 150 13.00 0.49 -14.34
N GLY A 151 12.38 1.53 -13.77
CA GLY A 151 12.38 2.89 -14.28
C GLY A 151 11.21 3.16 -15.24
N HIS A 152 10.47 4.24 -14.97
CA HIS A 152 9.28 4.63 -15.72
C HIS A 152 9.57 4.82 -17.22
N GLU A 153 10.67 5.46 -17.58
CA GLU A 153 11.06 5.63 -18.98
C GLU A 153 11.32 4.31 -19.70
N ASN A 154 11.92 3.33 -19.02
CA ASN A 154 12.16 2.00 -19.58
C ASN A 154 10.85 1.26 -19.79
N ILE A 155 9.95 1.28 -18.80
CA ILE A 155 8.62 0.65 -18.93
C ILE A 155 7.84 1.27 -20.09
N LEU A 156 7.85 2.60 -20.24
CA LEU A 156 7.20 3.27 -21.37
C LEU A 156 7.80 2.88 -22.73
N LYS A 157 9.13 2.68 -22.82
CA LYS A 157 9.76 2.14 -24.04
C LYS A 157 9.28 0.70 -24.33
N TYR A 158 9.09 -0.11 -23.30
CA TYR A 158 8.60 -1.49 -23.43
C TYR A 158 7.16 -1.55 -23.90
N VAL A 159 6.30 -0.60 -23.51
CA VAL A 159 4.92 -0.50 -24.04
C VAL A 159 4.94 -0.46 -25.57
N LEU A 160 5.86 0.31 -26.17
CA LEU A 160 5.93 0.49 -27.62
C LEU A 160 6.71 -0.63 -28.32
N LYS A 161 7.84 -1.03 -27.75
CA LYS A 161 8.79 -1.91 -28.43
C LYS A 161 8.57 -3.39 -28.14
N ASN A 162 8.25 -3.72 -26.88
CA ASN A 162 8.22 -5.09 -26.37
C ASN A 162 6.95 -5.36 -25.52
N PRO A 163 5.72 -5.17 -26.07
CA PRO A 163 4.49 -5.27 -25.29
C PRO A 163 4.23 -6.66 -24.68
N GLN A 164 4.70 -7.72 -25.35
CA GLN A 164 4.59 -9.09 -24.84
C GLN A 164 5.47 -9.31 -23.59
N GLU A 165 6.71 -8.80 -23.62
CA GLU A 165 7.60 -8.91 -22.46
C GLU A 165 7.12 -8.03 -21.31
N LEU A 166 6.59 -6.85 -21.60
CA LEU A 166 5.93 -6.02 -20.60
C LEU A 166 4.75 -6.76 -19.95
N SER A 167 3.90 -7.42 -20.75
CA SER A 167 2.79 -8.21 -20.23
C SER A 167 3.29 -9.33 -19.32
N ARG A 168 4.40 -10.00 -19.67
CA ARG A 168 5.05 -11.01 -18.82
C ARG A 168 5.50 -10.42 -17.48
N ILE A 169 6.20 -9.28 -17.51
CA ILE A 169 6.66 -8.56 -16.32
C ILE A 169 5.47 -8.20 -15.42
N VAL A 170 4.43 -7.58 -15.98
CA VAL A 170 3.23 -7.16 -15.24
C VAL A 170 2.53 -8.36 -14.58
N ASN A 171 2.46 -9.50 -15.26
CA ASN A 171 1.87 -10.72 -14.68
C ASN A 171 2.69 -11.27 -13.50
N ILE A 172 4.02 -11.30 -13.61
CA ILE A 172 4.89 -11.74 -12.50
C ILE A 172 4.70 -10.83 -11.27
N LEU A 173 4.65 -9.52 -11.48
CA LEU A 173 4.40 -8.56 -10.41
C LEU A 173 2.99 -8.68 -9.83
N CYS A 174 1.99 -8.97 -10.67
CA CYS A 174 0.62 -9.20 -10.22
C CYS A 174 0.54 -10.40 -9.28
N ASP A 175 1.22 -11.52 -9.59
CA ASP A 175 1.25 -12.68 -8.70
C ASP A 175 1.77 -12.33 -7.31
N PHE A 176 2.84 -11.53 -7.23
CA PHE A 176 3.37 -11.06 -5.95
C PHE A 176 2.34 -10.19 -5.22
N LEU A 177 1.73 -9.23 -5.91
CA LEU A 177 0.74 -8.34 -5.32
C LEU A 177 -0.49 -9.09 -4.80
N VAL A 178 -0.88 -10.21 -5.43
CA VAL A 178 -1.93 -11.09 -4.92
C VAL A 178 -1.53 -11.73 -3.59
N LEU A 179 -0.29 -12.21 -3.45
CA LEU A 179 0.22 -12.77 -2.19
C LEU A 179 0.24 -11.70 -1.10
N TYR A 180 0.77 -10.52 -1.41
CA TYR A 180 0.81 -9.42 -0.46
C TYR A 180 -0.60 -8.97 -0.04
N SER A 181 -1.53 -8.86 -1.00
CA SER A 181 -2.94 -8.53 -0.71
C SER A 181 -3.58 -9.53 0.25
N LYS A 182 -3.34 -10.83 0.06
CA LYS A 182 -3.83 -11.87 0.98
C LYS A 182 -3.28 -11.68 2.39
N ALA A 183 -1.99 -11.39 2.52
CA ALA A 183 -1.39 -11.14 3.83
C ALA A 183 -2.00 -9.92 4.53
N LEU A 184 -2.28 -8.84 3.79
CA LEU A 184 -2.98 -7.67 4.35
C LEU A 184 -4.39 -8.04 4.85
N ILE A 185 -5.15 -8.81 4.05
CA ILE A 185 -6.50 -9.31 4.42
C ILE A 185 -6.44 -10.21 5.66
N GLU A 186 -5.49 -11.14 5.73
CA GLU A 186 -5.29 -12.04 6.87
C GLU A 186 -4.95 -11.30 8.17
N ASN A 187 -4.27 -10.15 8.08
CA ASN A 187 -4.01 -9.26 9.21
C ASN A 187 -5.19 -8.33 9.55
N GLY A 188 -6.27 -8.40 8.77
CA GLY A 188 -7.52 -7.72 9.04
C GLY A 188 -7.80 -6.52 8.15
N ALA A 189 -7.22 -6.40 6.96
CA ALA A 189 -7.73 -5.49 5.93
C ALA A 189 -9.14 -5.85 5.42
#